data_AF-A0AAW0YDF1-F1
#
_entry.id   AF-A0AAW0YDF1-F1
#
_cell.length_a   1.000
_cell.length_b   1.000
_cell.length_c   1.000
_cell.angle_alpha   90.00
_cell.angle_beta   90.00
_cell.angle_gamma   90.00
#
_symmetry.space_group_name_H-M   'P 1'
#
loop_
_entity.id
_entity.type
_entity.pdbx_description
1 polymer ?
#
loop_
_entity_poly.entity_id
_entity_poly.type
_entity_poly.pdbx_seq_one_letter_code
_entity_poly.pdbx_strand_id
1 'polypeptide(L)'
;ETKRRKKSEGNMNLGRLRRDKDDLHQLFMGNTREDCPVLERILLNCVGVSDVVGDQERSFLDSCLRHEVCYMCGAGLAVSQHECDAVLSSSLEKACSRNLDCLSAAGSTFNLLSDAGRYDQDGTCTHDPCVRQFLESR
;
A
#
# COMPACT_ATOMS: atom_id res chain seq x y z
N GLU A 1 24.70 8.01 44.78
CA GLU A 1 23.91 6.78 44.62
C GLU A 1 22.63 7.08 43.86
N THR A 2 22.48 6.50 42.67
CA THR A 2 21.41 6.74 41.71
C THR A 2 20.31 5.67 41.81
N LYS A 3 19.07 6.08 41.46
CA LYS A 3 17.93 5.32 40.90
C LYS A 3 16.68 5.28 41.79
N ARG A 4 15.58 5.83 41.25
CA ARG A 4 14.50 5.03 40.65
C ARG A 4 13.51 5.97 39.93
N ARG A 5 13.72 6.16 38.62
CA ARG A 5 12.66 6.62 37.71
C ARG A 5 11.79 5.40 37.36
N LYS A 6 10.48 5.54 37.55
CA LYS A 6 9.48 4.56 37.14
C LYS A 6 9.53 4.42 35.61
N LYS A 7 9.64 3.18 35.15
CA LYS A 7 9.59 2.77 33.75
C LYS A 7 8.11 2.66 33.37
N SER A 8 7.63 3.57 32.54
CA SER A 8 6.32 3.46 31.89
C SER A 8 6.51 2.66 30.62
N GLU A 9 6.21 1.37 30.66
CA GLU A 9 6.27 0.48 29.50
C GLU A 9 4.88 0.36 28.85
N GLY A 10 4.84 0.67 27.55
CA GLY A 10 4.06 -0.08 26.58
C GLY A 10 2.55 0.14 26.55
N ASN A 11 2.09 1.33 26.15
CA ASN A 11 0.74 1.46 25.59
C ASN A 11 0.62 2.61 24.58
N MET A 12 1.51 2.65 23.60
CA MET A 12 1.41 3.56 22.47
C MET A 12 1.57 2.72 21.21
N ASN A 13 0.47 2.51 20.46
CA ASN A 13 0.42 2.40 18.99
C ASN A 13 -0.86 1.73 18.45
N LEU A 14 -1.66 1.05 19.27
CA LEU A 14 -2.89 0.41 18.74
C LEU A 14 -3.97 1.42 18.31
N GLY A 15 -4.05 2.56 19.00
CA GLY A 15 -5.00 3.64 18.68
C GLY A 15 -4.56 4.57 17.54
N ARG A 16 -3.29 4.52 17.11
CA ARG A 16 -2.75 5.28 15.99
C ARG A 16 -2.97 4.50 14.69
N LEU A 17 -2.51 3.25 14.66
CA LEU A 17 -2.78 2.28 13.59
C LEU A 17 -4.27 2.13 13.24
N ARG A 18 -5.17 2.14 14.24
CA ARG A 18 -6.62 2.12 13.97
C ARG A 18 -7.11 3.39 13.27
N ARG A 19 -6.65 4.55 13.72
CA ARG A 19 -7.06 5.85 13.16
C ARG A 19 -6.50 6.05 11.74
N ASP A 20 -5.24 5.67 11.53
CA ASP A 20 -4.61 5.66 10.20
C ASP A 20 -5.30 4.65 9.28
N LYS A 21 -5.73 3.47 9.78
CA LYS A 21 -6.54 2.52 8.99
C LYS A 21 -7.91 3.07 8.62
N ASP A 22 -8.60 3.77 9.52
CA ASP A 22 -9.91 4.37 9.24
C ASP A 22 -9.79 5.52 8.23
N ASP A 23 -8.77 6.39 8.39
CA ASP A 23 -8.45 7.45 7.43
C ASP A 23 -8.04 6.86 6.06
N LEU A 24 -7.28 5.76 6.06
CA LEU A 24 -6.85 5.09 4.83
C LEU A 24 -8.01 4.37 4.14
N HIS A 25 -8.87 3.71 4.90
CA HIS A 25 -10.11 3.15 4.39
C HIS A 25 -10.96 4.25 3.77
N GLN A 26 -11.06 5.41 4.38
CA GLN A 26 -11.83 6.52 3.82
C GLN A 26 -11.15 7.15 2.59
N LEU A 27 -9.82 7.15 2.50
CA LEU A 27 -9.08 7.62 1.32
C LEU A 27 -9.08 6.62 0.15
N PHE A 28 -9.14 5.31 0.44
CA PHE A 28 -9.08 4.25 -0.56
C PHE A 28 -10.47 3.72 -0.97
N MET A 29 -11.37 3.58 0.01
CA MET A 29 -12.74 3.07 -0.13
C MET A 29 -13.82 4.15 0.05
N GLY A 30 -13.47 5.43 0.16
CA GLY A 30 -14.41 6.52 0.49
C GLY A 30 -15.61 6.70 -0.45
N ASN A 31 -15.58 6.08 -1.63
CA ASN A 31 -16.71 6.02 -2.55
C ASN A 31 -17.17 4.59 -2.88
N THR A 32 -16.48 3.55 -2.41
CA THR A 32 -16.85 2.16 -2.70
C THR A 32 -17.90 1.66 -1.72
N ARG A 33 -18.80 0.76 -2.17
CA ARG A 33 -19.78 0.11 -1.28
C ARG A 33 -19.09 -0.48 -0.05
N GLU A 34 -19.74 -0.43 1.11
CA GLU A 34 -19.16 -0.80 2.42
C GLU A 34 -18.66 -2.26 2.51
N ASP A 35 -18.95 -3.11 1.51
CA ASP A 35 -18.52 -4.51 1.44
C ASP A 35 -17.67 -4.80 0.18
N CYS A 36 -16.41 -4.37 0.19
CA CYS A 36 -15.47 -4.64 -0.90
C CYS A 36 -14.28 -5.51 -0.42
N PRO A 37 -14.46 -6.85 -0.29
CA PRO A 37 -13.45 -7.74 0.30
C PRO A 37 -12.15 -7.81 -0.50
N VAL A 38 -12.20 -7.55 -1.82
CA VAL A 38 -11.02 -7.47 -2.69
C VAL A 38 -10.16 -6.26 -2.31
N LEU A 39 -10.79 -5.08 -2.18
CA LEU A 39 -10.11 -3.84 -1.79
C LEU A 39 -9.63 -3.90 -0.34
N GLU A 40 -10.39 -4.52 0.56
CA GLU A 40 -9.96 -4.73 1.94
C GLU A 40 -8.71 -5.61 2.02
N ARG A 41 -8.64 -6.68 1.22
CA ARG A 41 -7.44 -7.53 1.14
C ARG A 41 -6.22 -6.76 0.63
N ILE A 42 -6.38 -5.95 -0.41
CA ILE A 42 -5.32 -5.06 -0.93
C ILE A 42 -4.82 -4.14 0.18
N LEU A 43 -5.75 -3.54 0.93
CA LEU A 43 -5.43 -2.63 2.02
C LEU A 43 -4.64 -3.31 3.13
N LEU A 44 -5.04 -4.54 3.51
CA LEU A 44 -4.32 -5.33 4.51
C LEU A 44 -2.90 -5.70 4.06
N ASN A 45 -2.68 -6.00 2.77
CA ASN A 45 -1.35 -6.28 2.23
C ASN A 45 -0.44 -5.04 2.32
N CYS A 46 -0.99 -3.85 2.05
CA CYS A 46 -0.21 -2.62 1.98
C CYS A 46 0.06 -1.94 3.33
N VAL A 47 -0.78 -2.14 4.35
CA VAL A 47 -0.52 -1.60 5.69
C VAL A 47 0.77 -2.16 6.29
N GLY A 48 1.16 -3.40 5.97
CA GLY A 48 2.43 -3.97 6.44
C GLY A 48 3.68 -3.31 5.84
N VAL A 49 3.54 -2.59 4.72
CA VAL A 49 4.64 -1.87 4.05
C VAL A 49 4.89 -0.50 4.69
N SER A 50 3.88 0.06 5.36
CA SER A 50 3.85 1.45 5.83
C SER A 50 4.68 1.66 7.11
N ASP A 51 4.86 0.62 7.93
CA ASP A 51 5.62 0.65 9.20
C ASP A 51 7.13 0.93 9.03
N VAL A 52 7.67 0.84 7.80
CA VAL A 52 9.12 0.91 7.53
C VAL A 52 9.59 2.32 7.14
N VAL A 53 8.69 3.25 6.81
CA VAL A 53 9.03 4.42 5.96
C VAL A 53 8.85 5.80 6.60
N GLY A 54 8.47 5.87 7.89
CA GLY A 54 8.35 7.14 8.62
C GLY A 54 7.44 8.15 7.92
N ASP A 55 7.94 9.36 7.62
CA ASP A 55 7.13 10.44 7.01
C ASP A 55 6.64 10.13 5.58
N GLN A 56 7.18 9.10 4.91
CA GLN A 56 6.76 8.69 3.56
C GLN A 56 5.66 7.63 3.56
N GLU A 57 5.14 7.28 4.74
CA GLU A 57 4.12 6.26 4.95
C GLU A 57 2.96 6.36 3.96
N ARG A 58 2.34 7.55 3.85
CA ARG A 58 1.19 7.78 2.96
C ARG A 58 1.54 7.58 1.47
N SER A 59 2.72 8.00 1.05
CA SER A 59 3.17 7.89 -0.35
C SER A 59 3.46 6.44 -0.74
N PHE A 60 4.10 5.68 0.16
CA PHE A 60 4.40 4.26 -0.05
C PHE A 60 3.12 3.44 -0.06
N LEU A 61 2.18 3.79 0.82
CA LEU A 61 0.89 3.15 0.92
C LEU A 61 0.04 3.39 -0.33
N ASP A 62 -0.08 4.64 -0.82
CA ASP A 62 -0.76 4.91 -2.10
C ASP A 62 -0.10 4.16 -3.27
N SER A 63 1.23 4.11 -3.30
CA SER A 63 1.99 3.38 -4.33
C SER A 63 1.74 1.88 -4.28
N CYS A 64 1.74 1.28 -3.09
CA CYS A 64 1.44 -0.13 -2.89
C CYS A 64 0.01 -0.46 -3.33
N LEU A 65 -0.97 0.33 -2.89
CA LEU A 65 -2.38 0.10 -3.23
C LEU A 65 -2.63 0.13 -4.74
N ARG A 66 -2.01 1.08 -5.45
CA ARG A 66 -2.07 1.15 -6.92
C ARG A 66 -1.39 -0.04 -7.59
N HIS A 67 -0.25 -0.48 -7.06
CA HIS A 67 0.46 -1.64 -7.58
C HIS A 67 -0.32 -2.93 -7.42
N GLU A 68 -0.93 -3.18 -6.25
CA GLU A 68 -1.78 -4.36 -6.04
C GLU A 68 -2.97 -4.39 -7.01
N VAL A 69 -3.64 -3.25 -7.25
CA VAL A 69 -4.70 -3.16 -8.25
C VAL A 69 -4.15 -3.41 -9.65
N CYS A 70 -2.98 -2.86 -10.00
CA CYS A 70 -2.34 -3.10 -11.28
C CYS A 70 -2.00 -4.59 -11.47
N TYR A 71 -1.51 -5.25 -10.43
CA TYR A 71 -1.17 -6.66 -10.47
C TYR A 71 -2.40 -7.57 -10.62
N MET A 72 -3.50 -7.22 -9.98
CA MET A 72 -4.74 -8.00 -10.08
C MET A 72 -5.51 -7.75 -11.38
N CYS A 73 -5.44 -6.54 -11.94
CA CYS A 73 -6.36 -6.14 -13.01
C CYS A 73 -5.63 -5.72 -14.29
N GLY A 74 -4.30 -5.66 -14.28
CA GLY A 74 -3.45 -5.19 -15.37
C GLY A 74 -3.68 -5.97 -16.66
N ALA A 75 -3.80 -7.30 -16.58
CA ALA A 75 -4.07 -8.13 -17.76
C ALA A 75 -5.40 -7.73 -18.45
N GLY A 76 -6.44 -7.45 -17.66
CA GLY A 76 -7.74 -6.97 -18.17
C GLY A 76 -7.70 -5.53 -18.69
N LEU A 77 -6.71 -4.74 -18.27
CA LEU A 77 -6.48 -3.36 -18.70
C LEU A 77 -5.40 -3.22 -19.79
N ALA A 78 -4.90 -4.35 -20.33
CA ALA A 78 -3.78 -4.40 -21.26
C ALA A 78 -2.50 -3.72 -20.74
N VAL A 79 -2.29 -3.77 -19.42
CA VAL A 79 -1.07 -3.31 -18.73
C VAL A 79 -0.28 -4.55 -18.32
N SER A 80 0.99 -4.62 -18.69
CA SER A 80 1.87 -5.74 -18.32
C SER A 80 2.38 -5.64 -16.88
N GLN A 81 2.81 -6.76 -16.31
CA GLN A 81 3.51 -6.81 -15.03
C GLN A 81 4.68 -5.81 -14.97
N HIS A 82 5.49 -5.77 -16.03
CA HIS A 82 6.63 -4.87 -16.13
C HIS A 82 6.24 -3.39 -16.06
N GLU A 83 5.09 -3.02 -16.65
CA GLU A 83 4.57 -1.65 -16.56
C GLU A 83 4.09 -1.32 -15.15
N CYS A 84 3.41 -2.26 -14.48
CA CYS A 84 3.03 -2.09 -13.07
C CYS A 84 4.27 -1.86 -12.17
N ASP A 85 5.31 -2.67 -12.37
CA ASP A 85 6.56 -2.58 -11.60
C ASP A 85 7.32 -1.28 -11.88
N ALA A 86 7.39 -0.85 -13.15
CA ALA A 86 8.04 0.40 -13.52
C ALA A 86 7.38 1.60 -12.83
N VAL A 87 6.04 1.62 -12.75
CA VAL A 87 5.29 2.68 -12.07
C VAL A 87 5.52 2.64 -10.56
N LEU A 88 5.54 1.44 -9.95
CA LEU A 88 5.83 1.28 -8.52
C LEU A 88 7.22 1.82 -8.18
N SER A 89 8.26 1.35 -8.87
CA SER A 89 9.65 1.78 -8.64
C SER A 89 9.77 3.30 -8.74
N SER A 90 9.21 3.89 -9.81
CA SER A 90 9.25 5.34 -10.01
C SER A 90 8.53 6.10 -8.90
N SER A 91 7.41 5.59 -8.41
CA SER A 91 6.61 6.26 -7.37
C SER A 91 7.30 6.23 -6.00
N LEU A 92 7.90 5.09 -5.64
CA LEU A 92 8.66 4.94 -4.39
C LEU A 92 9.93 5.82 -4.40
N GLU A 93 10.66 5.85 -5.51
CA GLU A 93 11.84 6.71 -5.66
C GLU A 93 11.50 8.20 -5.54
N LYS A 94 10.40 8.62 -6.19
CA LYS A 94 9.93 10.01 -6.15
C LYS A 94 9.56 10.44 -4.73
N ALA A 95 8.90 9.56 -3.96
CA ALA A 95 8.56 9.84 -2.57
C ALA A 95 9.81 10.14 -1.73
N CYS A 96 10.91 9.46 -2.00
CA CYS A 96 12.13 9.59 -1.19
C CYS A 96 12.95 10.86 -1.46
N SER A 97 12.72 11.61 -2.53
CA SER A 97 13.41 12.89 -2.82
C SER A 97 14.95 12.86 -2.60
N ARG A 98 15.61 11.73 -2.90
CA ARG A 98 17.05 11.44 -2.71
C ARG A 98 17.53 11.11 -1.29
N ASN A 99 16.64 10.91 -0.32
CA ASN A 99 17.01 10.36 0.99
C ASN A 99 17.47 8.90 0.82
N LEU A 100 18.74 8.59 1.15
CA LEU A 100 19.33 7.27 0.92
C LEU A 100 18.70 6.16 1.77
N ASP A 101 18.34 6.45 3.02
CA ASP A 101 17.67 5.47 3.90
C ASP A 101 16.27 5.15 3.37
N CYS A 102 15.56 6.16 2.89
CA CYS A 102 14.27 6.00 2.22
C CYS A 102 14.41 5.22 0.92
N LEU A 103 15.40 5.53 0.08
CA LEU A 103 15.64 4.81 -1.17
C LEU A 103 15.99 3.34 -0.92
N SER A 104 16.72 3.05 0.17
CA SER A 104 16.96 1.67 0.58
C SER A 104 15.65 0.98 0.97
N ALA A 105 14.79 1.64 1.75
CA ALA A 105 13.47 1.11 2.10
C ALA A 105 12.54 0.96 0.87
N ALA A 106 12.63 1.87 -0.11
CA ALA A 106 11.93 1.81 -1.38
C ALA A 106 12.33 0.55 -2.16
N GLY A 107 13.62 0.24 -2.25
CA GLY A 107 14.11 -0.98 -2.89
C GLY A 107 13.62 -2.25 -2.20
N SER A 108 13.66 -2.30 -0.86
CA SER A 108 13.11 -3.44 -0.11
C SER A 108 11.60 -3.60 -0.31
N THR A 109 10.87 -2.49 -0.33
CA THR A 109 9.42 -2.46 -0.60
C THR A 109 9.10 -2.96 -2.00
N PHE A 110 9.82 -2.45 -3.00
CA PHE A 110 9.68 -2.88 -4.38
C PHE A 110 9.87 -4.40 -4.51
N ASN A 111 10.95 -4.95 -3.95
CA ASN A 111 11.22 -6.39 -4.01
C ASN A 111 10.15 -7.24 -3.31
N LEU A 112 9.48 -6.72 -2.28
CA LEU A 112 8.39 -7.41 -1.59
C LEU A 112 7.10 -7.43 -2.43
N LEU A 113 6.83 -6.35 -3.16
CA LEU A 113 5.60 -6.19 -3.92
C LEU A 113 5.70 -6.78 -5.33
N SER A 114 6.85 -6.63 -6.00
CA SER A 114 7.10 -7.06 -7.39
C SER A 114 7.41 -8.54 -7.55
N ASP A 115 6.62 -9.40 -6.90
CA ASP A 115 6.69 -10.85 -7.10
C ASP A 115 5.82 -11.27 -8.29
N ALA A 116 6.45 -11.73 -9.37
CA ALA A 116 5.79 -12.18 -10.59
C ALA A 116 4.72 -13.26 -10.36
N GLY A 117 4.83 -14.06 -9.31
CA GLY A 117 3.82 -15.06 -8.95
C GLY A 117 2.48 -14.47 -8.50
N ARG A 118 2.43 -13.16 -8.22
CA ARG A 118 1.24 -12.44 -7.75
C ARG A 118 0.48 -11.72 -8.85
N TYR A 119 1.06 -11.62 -10.05
CA TYR A 119 0.42 -10.96 -11.18
C TYR A 119 -0.70 -11.84 -11.74
N ASP A 120 -1.94 -11.34 -11.71
CA ASP A 120 -3.09 -12.02 -12.28
C ASP A 120 -3.07 -11.90 -13.81
N GLN A 121 -3.03 -13.06 -14.47
CA GLN A 121 -3.03 -13.16 -15.93
C GLN A 121 -4.46 -13.24 -16.51
N ASP A 122 -5.46 -13.55 -15.67
CA ASP A 122 -6.83 -13.76 -16.13
C ASP A 122 -7.56 -12.44 -16.35
N GLY A 123 -7.15 -11.35 -15.67
CA GLY A 123 -7.71 -10.01 -15.85
C GLY A 123 -9.16 -9.87 -15.39
N THR A 124 -9.69 -10.90 -14.74
CA THR A 124 -11.09 -11.00 -14.28
C THR A 124 -11.42 -9.99 -13.19
N CYS A 125 -10.40 -9.46 -12.52
CA CYS A 125 -10.52 -8.36 -11.56
C CYS A 125 -11.34 -7.17 -12.11
N THR A 126 -11.24 -6.87 -13.41
CA THR A 126 -11.99 -5.77 -14.04
C THR A 126 -13.50 -5.97 -14.06
N HIS A 127 -13.99 -7.18 -13.81
CA HIS A 127 -15.42 -7.46 -13.69
C HIS A 127 -15.96 -7.19 -12.28
N ASP A 128 -15.09 -7.07 -11.28
CA ASP A 128 -15.51 -6.78 -9.91
C ASP A 128 -16.01 -5.32 -9.82
N PRO A 129 -17.27 -5.09 -9.35
CA PRO A 129 -17.85 -3.76 -9.31
C PRO A 129 -17.11 -2.81 -8.37
N CYS A 130 -16.48 -3.30 -7.30
CA CYS A 130 -15.70 -2.48 -6.39
C CYS A 130 -14.42 -1.99 -7.06
N VAL A 131 -13.73 -2.87 -7.79
CA VAL A 131 -12.52 -2.52 -8.52
C VAL A 131 -12.84 -1.53 -9.62
N ARG A 132 -13.90 -1.75 -10.40
CA ARG A 132 -14.32 -0.80 -11.43
C ARG A 132 -14.59 0.58 -10.86
N GLN A 133 -15.32 0.65 -9.75
CA GLN A 133 -15.61 1.90 -9.08
C GLN A 133 -14.33 2.59 -8.58
N PHE A 134 -13.38 1.82 -8.05
CA PHE A 134 -12.07 2.33 -7.65
C PHE A 134 -11.30 2.93 -8.85
N LEU A 135 -11.24 2.20 -9.96
CA LEU A 135 -10.58 2.65 -11.21
C LEU A 135 -11.24 3.89 -11.81
N GLU A 136 -12.57 4.02 -11.72
CA GLU A 136 -13.33 5.17 -12.24
C GLU A 136 -13.28 6.40 -11.33
N SER A 137 -12.93 6.23 -10.05
CA SER A 137 -12.91 7.30 -9.04
C SER A 137 -11.59 8.08 -8.94
N ARG A 138 -10.59 7.73 -9.76
CA ARG A 138 -9.23 8.32 -9.75
C ARG A 138 -8.81 8.81 -11.13
#